data_AF-A0A429CYB9-F1
#
_entry.id   AF-A0A429CYB9-F1
#
_cell.length_a   1.000
_cell.length_b   1.000
_cell.length_c   1.000
_cell.angle_alpha   90.00
_cell.angle_beta   90.00
_cell.angle_gamma   90.00
#
_symmetry.space_group_name_H-M   'P 1'
#
loop_
_entity.id
_entity.type
_entity.pdbx_description
1 polymer ?
#
loop_
_entity_poly.entity_id
_entity_poly.type
_entity_poly.pdbx_seq_one_letter_code
_entity_poly.pdbx_strand_id
1 'polypeptide(L)'
;GDIAHLTGLVAPDIAVVLNVGVAHLGEFGSRAAIARAKGELVQGLAPGGTAVLNADDPRVSAMRALTDGPVLTFGHAGHADVRV
;
A
#
# COMPACT_ATOMS: atom_id res chain seq x y z
N GLY A 1 -6.87 -8.93 8.20
CA GLY A 1 -7.62 -9.10 6.94
C GLY A 1 -7.01 -10.27 6.21
N ASP A 2 -7.43 -10.49 4.96
CA ASP A 2 -7.00 -11.67 4.19
C ASP A 2 -6.06 -11.32 3.03
N ILE A 3 -5.52 -10.10 3.00
CA ILE A 3 -4.72 -9.60 1.88
C ILE A 3 -3.48 -10.47 1.69
N ALA A 4 -2.71 -10.74 2.74
CA ALA A 4 -1.54 -11.62 2.66
C ALA A 4 -1.89 -13.03 2.12
N HIS A 5 -3.02 -13.59 2.54
CA HIS A 5 -3.48 -14.89 2.06
C HIS A 5 -3.81 -14.84 0.57
N LEU A 6 -4.59 -13.84 0.14
CA LEU A 6 -5.03 -13.68 -1.25
C LEU A 6 -3.85 -13.39 -2.19
N THR A 7 -2.90 -12.57 -1.79
CA THR A 7 -1.68 -12.32 -2.57
C THR A 7 -0.78 -13.54 -2.66
N GLY A 8 -0.85 -14.45 -1.68
CA GLY A 8 -0.18 -15.75 -1.74
C GLY A 8 -0.81 -16.70 -2.77
N LEU A 9 -2.09 -16.53 -3.10
CA LEU A 9 -2.77 -17.28 -4.17
C LEU A 9 -2.51 -16.67 -5.55
N VAL A 10 -2.57 -15.34 -5.64
CA VAL A 10 -2.34 -14.58 -6.87
C VAL A 10 -1.50 -13.35 -6.52
N ALA A 11 -0.21 -13.40 -6.85
CA ALA A 11 0.68 -12.28 -6.68
C ALA A 11 0.41 -11.22 -7.78
N PRO A 12 0.08 -9.96 -7.44
CA PRO A 12 -0.18 -8.93 -8.42
C PRO A 12 1.11 -8.36 -9.04
N ASP A 13 1.06 -8.02 -10.33
CA ASP A 13 2.12 -7.25 -10.99
C ASP A 13 2.13 -5.77 -10.58
N ILE A 14 0.95 -5.24 -10.19
CA ILE A 14 0.77 -3.86 -9.74
C ILE A 14 -0.13 -3.83 -8.51
N ALA A 15 0.35 -3.19 -7.44
CA ALA A 15 -0.38 -2.97 -6.19
C ALA A 15 -0.64 -1.48 -5.98
N VAL A 16 -1.90 -1.06 -5.89
CA VAL A 16 -2.26 0.36 -5.67
C VAL A 16 -2.84 0.54 -4.28
N VAL A 17 -2.24 1.43 -3.48
CA VAL A 17 -2.75 1.78 -2.15
C VAL A 17 -3.15 3.26 -2.13
N LEU A 18 -4.46 3.49 -1.92
CA LEU A 18 -5.03 4.83 -2.03
C LEU A 18 -4.98 5.64 -0.74
N ASN A 19 -5.29 5.03 0.41
CA ASN A 19 -5.31 5.69 1.72
C ASN A 19 -5.36 4.70 2.88
N VAL A 20 -5.06 5.19 4.08
CA VAL A 20 -5.37 4.57 5.38
C VAL A 20 -6.34 5.46 6.16
N GLY A 21 -7.63 5.28 5.85
CA GLY A 21 -8.75 5.87 6.60
C GLY A 21 -9.06 5.16 7.93
N VAL A 22 -10.35 5.15 8.28
CA VAL A 22 -10.90 4.52 9.51
C VAL A 22 -11.93 3.42 9.22
N ALA A 23 -12.11 3.04 7.96
CA ALA A 23 -12.90 1.87 7.61
C ALA A 23 -12.34 0.65 8.34
N HIS A 24 -13.23 -0.22 8.84
CA HIS A 24 -12.87 -1.44 9.56
C HIS A 24 -12.14 -1.20 10.90
N LEU A 25 -12.20 0.01 11.47
CA LEU A 25 -11.51 0.30 12.73
C LEU A 25 -12.00 -0.56 13.89
N GLY A 26 -13.28 -0.93 13.94
CA GLY A 26 -13.80 -1.85 14.95
C GLY A 26 -13.19 -3.26 14.87
N GLU A 27 -12.86 -3.73 13.67
CA GLU A 27 -12.26 -5.06 13.44
C GLU A 27 -10.74 -5.04 13.63
N PHE A 28 -10.07 -3.97 13.19
CA PHE A 28 -8.60 -3.84 13.26
C PHE A 28 -8.10 -3.18 14.56
N GLY A 29 -8.97 -2.52 15.32
CA GLY A 29 -8.66 -1.83 16.57
C GLY A 29 -7.85 -0.54 16.44
N SER A 30 -7.08 -0.35 15.37
CA SER A 30 -6.28 0.88 15.16
C SER A 30 -5.98 1.18 13.69
N ARG A 31 -5.71 2.46 13.37
CA ARG A 31 -5.21 2.86 12.05
C ARG A 31 -3.85 2.25 11.71
N ALA A 32 -3.02 1.96 12.72
CA ALA A 32 -1.75 1.27 12.53
C ALA A 32 -1.97 -0.19 12.07
N ALA A 33 -2.96 -0.87 12.64
CA ALA A 33 -3.35 -2.21 12.19
C ALA A 33 -3.96 -2.19 10.79
N ILE A 34 -4.78 -1.18 10.45
CA ILE A 34 -5.29 -1.00 9.07
C ILE A 34 -4.13 -0.77 8.10
N ALA A 35 -3.15 0.08 8.45
CA ALA A 35 -1.97 0.32 7.62
C ALA A 35 -1.17 -0.98 7.40
N ARG A 36 -0.93 -1.75 8.46
CA ARG A 36 -0.25 -3.05 8.37
C ARG A 36 -0.98 -3.99 7.42
N ALA A 37 -2.29 -4.14 7.59
CA ALA A 37 -3.09 -5.01 6.75
C ALA A 37 -3.09 -4.57 5.27
N LYS A 38 -3.19 -3.27 4.99
CA LYS A 38 -3.08 -2.75 3.62
C LYS A 38 -1.68 -2.90 3.03
N GLY A 39 -0.64 -2.80 3.87
CA GLY A 39 0.75 -3.02 3.48
C GLY A 39 1.05 -4.45 3.02
N GLU A 40 0.26 -5.43 3.46
CA GLU A 40 0.35 -6.82 2.97
C GLU A 40 0.19 -6.89 1.44
N LEU A 41 -0.55 -5.96 0.82
CA LEU A 41 -0.70 -5.91 -0.64
C LEU A 41 0.62 -5.57 -1.34
N VAL A 42 1.42 -4.68 -0.74
CA VAL A 42 2.73 -4.29 -1.26
C VAL A 42 3.75 -5.42 -1.09
N GLN A 43 3.70 -6.09 0.06
CA GLN A 43 4.56 -7.25 0.34
C GLN A 43 4.23 -8.44 -0.57
N GLY A 44 2.97 -8.57 -1.00
CA GLY A 44 2.49 -9.65 -1.84
C GLY A 44 2.76 -9.49 -3.33
N LEU A 45 3.42 -8.40 -3.77
CA LEU A 45 3.76 -8.16 -5.17
C LEU A 45 4.52 -9.34 -5.79
N ALA A 46 4.22 -9.63 -7.06
CA ALA A 46 5.02 -10.55 -7.85
C ALA A 46 6.48 -10.04 -7.96
N PRO A 47 7.47 -10.92 -8.20
CA PRO A 47 8.86 -10.49 -8.40
C PRO A 47 8.97 -9.43 -9.52
N GLY A 48 9.51 -8.26 -9.20
CA GLY A 48 9.60 -7.12 -10.13
C GLY A 48 8.31 -6.30 -10.28
N GLY A 49 7.24 -6.64 -9.56
CA GLY A 49 5.98 -5.91 -9.54
C GLY A 49 6.11 -4.51 -8.93
N THR A 50 5.19 -3.62 -9.30
CA THR A 50 5.25 -2.19 -8.97
C THR A 50 4.22 -1.82 -7.90
N ALA A 51 4.66 -1.13 -6.85
CA ALA A 51 3.75 -0.47 -5.92
C ALA A 51 3.42 0.95 -6.39
N VAL A 52 2.14 1.30 -6.36
CA VAL A 52 1.63 2.65 -6.62
C VAL A 52 1.04 3.20 -5.33
N LEU A 53 1.70 4.20 -4.76
CA LEU A 53 1.44 4.68 -3.41
C LEU A 53 1.00 6.14 -3.40
N ASN A 54 -0.03 6.46 -2.61
CA ASN A 54 -0.43 7.83 -2.38
C ASN A 54 0.63 8.58 -1.52
N ALA A 55 1.25 9.61 -2.08
CA ALA A 55 2.23 10.47 -1.41
C ALA A 55 1.60 11.41 -0.38
N ASP A 56 0.30 11.69 -0.49
CA ASP A 56 -0.43 12.58 0.42
C ASP A 56 -0.78 11.91 1.77
N ASP A 57 -0.74 10.57 1.83
CA ASP A 57 -0.97 9.82 3.08
C ASP A 57 0.36 9.24 3.61
N PRO A 58 0.90 9.78 4.72
CA PRO A 58 2.18 9.31 5.28
C PRO A 58 2.20 7.82 5.63
N ARG A 59 1.05 7.21 5.96
CA ARG A 59 0.98 5.77 6.27
C ARG A 59 1.09 4.93 5.02
N VAL A 60 0.59 5.43 3.89
CA VAL A 60 0.72 4.79 2.59
C VAL A 60 2.13 5.01 2.04
N SER A 61 2.65 6.24 2.10
CA SER A 61 4.02 6.56 1.66
C SER A 61 5.07 5.70 2.40
N ALA A 62 4.89 5.47 3.70
CA ALA A 62 5.75 4.58 4.48
C ALA A 62 5.79 3.11 3.98
N MET A 63 4.79 2.66 3.22
CA MET A 63 4.77 1.31 2.63
C MET A 63 5.84 1.13 1.54
N ARG A 64 6.48 2.21 1.06
CA ARG A 64 7.66 2.13 0.19
C ARG A 64 8.72 1.17 0.74
N ALA A 65 8.89 1.13 2.06
CA ALA A 65 9.87 0.26 2.71
C ALA A 65 9.50 -1.23 2.71
N LEU A 66 8.33 -1.61 2.20
CA LEU A 66 7.82 -2.99 2.21
C LEU A 66 8.13 -3.77 0.93
N THR A 67 8.79 -3.14 -0.06
CA THR A 67 9.20 -3.78 -1.30
C THR A 67 10.54 -3.23 -1.78
N ASP A 68 11.37 -4.10 -2.35
CA ASP A 68 12.58 -3.71 -3.07
C ASP A 68 12.30 -3.39 -4.56
N GLY A 69 11.05 -3.62 -5.00
CA GLY A 69 10.60 -3.39 -6.36
C GLY A 69 10.37 -1.91 -6.71
N PRO A 70 9.98 -1.63 -7.97
CA PRO A 70 9.65 -0.27 -8.39
C PRO A 70 8.50 0.30 -7.57
N VAL A 71 8.61 1.59 -7.25
CA VAL A 71 7.54 2.35 -6.60
C VAL A 71 7.29 3.63 -7.37
N LEU A 72 6.03 3.85 -7.71
CA LEU A 72 5.50 5.10 -8.26
C LEU A 72 4.59 5.75 -7.22
N THR A 73 4.66 7.06 -7.11
CA THR A 73 3.85 7.83 -6.18
C THR A 73 2.92 8.79 -6.90
N PHE A 74 1.72 8.98 -6.35
CA PHE A 74 0.74 9.94 -6.85
C PHE A 74 0.21 10.82 -5.72
N GLY A 75 -0.26 12.02 -6.06
CA GLY A 75 -0.90 12.93 -5.10
C GLY A 75 -0.64 14.40 -5.41
N HIS A 76 -1.02 15.28 -4.48
CA HIS A 76 -0.79 16.72 -4.61
C HIS A 76 0.59 17.13 -4.06
N ALA A 77 1.17 16.30 -3.19
CA ALA A 77 2.47 16.51 -2.58
C ALA A 77 3.55 16.84 -3.62
N GLY A 78 4.41 17.81 -3.30
CA GLY A 78 5.46 18.28 -4.23
C GLY A 78 6.51 17.23 -4.59
N HIS A 79 6.57 16.13 -3.85
CA HIS A 79 7.49 15.02 -4.07
C HIS A 79 6.84 13.79 -4.73
N ALA A 80 5.56 13.87 -5.13
CA ALA A 80 4.91 12.79 -5.87
C ALA A 80 5.45 12.72 -7.30
N ASP A 81 5.62 11.50 -7.83
CA ASP A 81 6.06 11.27 -9.22
C ASP A 81 5.00 11.76 -10.21
N VAL A 82 3.71 11.51 -9.90
CA VAL A 82 2.56 11.99 -10.66
C VAL A 82 1.74 12.94 -9.80
N ARG A 83 1.65 14.20 -10.25
CA ARG A 83 0.91 15.25 -9.55
C ARG A 83 -0.43 15.52 -10.20
N VAL A 84 -1.48 15.65 -9.40
CA VAL A 84 -2.86 15.95 -9.81
C VAL A 84 -3.41 17.19 -9.11
#